data_AF-A0A5K0XMN0-F1
#
_entry.id   AF-A0A5K0XMN0-F1
#
_cell.length_a   1.000
_cell.length_b   1.000
_cell.length_c   1.000
_cell.angle_alpha   90.00
_cell.angle_beta   90.00
_cell.angle_gamma   90.00
#
_symmetry.space_group_name_H-M   'P 1'
#
loop_
_entity.id
_entity.type
_entity.pdbx_description
1 polymer ?
#
loop_
_entity_poly.entity_id
_entity_poly.type
_entity_poly.pdbx_seq_one_letter_code
_entity_poly.pdbx_strand_id
1 'polypeptide(L)' 'IWGEQGQEALEKASVCLLKCGPTGSETLKNLVLGGIGSITVVDGSKVEVGDLGNNFM' A
#
# COMPACT_ATOMS: atom_id res chain seq x y z
N ILE A 1 -14.26 -5.39 12.96
CA ILE A 1 -14.69 -4.10 12.36
C ILE A 1 -15.56 -4.34 11.12
N TRP A 2 -15.17 -5.25 10.21
CA TRP A 2 -15.93 -5.53 8.97
C TRP A 2 -16.34 -7.00 8.78
N GLY A 3 -16.07 -7.88 9.76
CA GLY A 3 -16.47 -9.29 9.72
C GLY A 3 -15.77 -10.10 8.63
N GLU A 4 -16.20 -11.35 8.44
CA GLU A 4 -15.63 -12.28 7.47
C GLU A 4 -15.86 -11.80 6.02
N GLN A 5 -17.05 -11.28 5.72
CA GLN A 5 -17.39 -10.76 4.39
C GLN A 5 -16.49 -9.58 3.97
N GLY A 6 -16.17 -8.67 4.90
CA GLY A 6 -15.27 -7.56 4.61
C GLY A 6 -13.82 -8.00 4.44
N GLN A 7 -13.40 -9.02 5.19
CA GLN A 7 -12.07 -9.62 5.03
C GLN A 7 -11.95 -10.30 3.66
N GLU A 8 -12.95 -11.08 3.27
CA GLU A 8 -12.97 -11.78 1.98
C GLU A 8 -13.01 -10.78 0.79
N ALA A 9 -13.71 -9.65 0.96
CA ALA A 9 -13.69 -8.57 -0.02
C ALA A 9 -12.31 -7.92 -0.15
N LEU A 10 -11.60 -7.74 0.97
CA LEU A 10 -10.25 -7.17 1.02
C LEU A 10 -9.22 -8.12 0.39
N GLU A 11 -9.31 -9.41 0.68
CA GLU A 11 -8.45 -10.47 0.10
C GLU A 11 -8.66 -10.66 -1.40
N LYS A 12 -9.82 -10.26 -1.94
CA LYS A 12 -10.10 -10.27 -3.39
C LYS A 12 -9.82 -8.93 -4.07
N ALA A 13 -9.55 -7.88 -3.32
CA ALA A 13 -9.33 -6.55 -3.88
C ALA A 13 -7.93 -6.43 -4.50
N SER A 14 -7.86 -5.64 -5.57
CA SER A 14 -6.61 -5.24 -6.22
C SER A 14 -6.50 -3.72 -6.21
N VAL A 15 -5.42 -3.20 -5.63
CA VAL A 15 -5.21 -1.77 -5.43
C VAL A 15 -4.04 -1.29 -6.28
N CYS A 16 -4.22 -0.19 -7.01
CA CYS A 16 -3.14 0.48 -7.73
C CYS A 16 -2.73 1.77 -6.99
N LEU A 17 -1.52 1.81 -6.47
CA LEU A 17 -0.94 3.01 -5.85
C LEU A 17 -0.16 3.80 -6.90
N LEU A 18 -0.56 5.05 -7.14
CA LEU A 18 0.14 5.97 -8.04
C LEU A 18 1.02 6.92 -7.21
N LYS A 19 2.33 6.93 -7.48
CA LYS A 19 3.39 7.65 -6.73
C LYS A 19 3.60 7.11 -5.31
N CYS A 20 4.76 6.50 -5.08
CA CYS A 20 5.16 5.85 -3.84
C CYS A 20 6.00 6.80 -2.97
N GLY A 21 5.38 7.88 -2.50
CA GLY A 21 5.96 8.72 -1.46
C GLY A 21 5.69 8.20 -0.03
N PRO A 22 6.09 8.95 1.02
CA PRO A 22 5.90 8.58 2.43
C PRO A 22 4.44 8.24 2.80
N THR A 23 3.48 9.00 2.27
CA THR A 23 2.05 8.73 2.50
C THR A 23 1.58 7.45 1.81
N GLY A 24 2.13 7.17 0.63
CA GLY A 24 1.81 5.97 -0.14
C GLY A 24 2.32 4.71 0.54
N SER A 25 3.54 4.73 1.08
CA SER A 25 4.14 3.61 1.80
C SER A 25 3.44 3.31 3.13
N GLU A 26 3.05 4.32 3.92
CA GLU A 26 2.25 4.10 5.13
C GLU A 26 0.86 3.52 4.84
N THR A 27 0.22 4.01 3.76
CA THR A 27 -1.06 3.46 3.29
C THR A 27 -0.90 2.01 2.87
N LEU A 28 0.17 1.71 2.13
CA LEU A 28 0.50 0.35 1.69
C LEU A 28 0.66 -0.59 2.88
N LYS A 29 1.40 -0.17 3.91
CA LYS A 29 1.63 -0.96 5.12
C LYS A 29 0.32 -1.39 5.76
N ASN A 30 -0.62 -0.46 5.92
CA ASN A 30 -1.93 -0.75 6.54
C ASN A 30 -2.78 -1.68 5.68
N LEU A 31 -2.73 -1.57 4.35
CA LEU A 31 -3.45 -2.46 3.44
C LEU A 31 -2.86 -3.87 3.41
N VAL A 32 -1.52 -3.98 3.42
CA VAL A 32 -0.82 -5.27 3.50
C VAL A 32 -1.10 -5.97 4.84
N LEU A 33 -1.02 -5.24 5.95
CA LEU A 33 -1.35 -5.79 7.28
C LEU A 33 -2.84 -6.17 7.39
N GLY A 34 -3.70 -5.51 6.62
CA GLY A 34 -5.13 -5.87 6.51
C GLY A 34 -5.40 -7.13 5.69
N GLY A 35 -4.43 -7.66 4.95
CA GLY A 35 -4.63 -8.84 4.10
C GLY A 35 -5.24 -8.51 2.73
N ILE A 36 -4.88 -7.38 2.13
CA ILE A 36 -5.27 -7.04 0.75
C ILE A 36 -4.78 -8.11 -0.24
N GLY A 37 -5.61 -8.46 -1.23
CA GLY A 37 -5.29 -9.51 -2.20
C GLY A 37 -4.08 -9.22 -3.08
N SER A 38 -4.05 -8.03 -3.69
CA SER A 38 -2.91 -7.63 -4.53
C SER A 38 -2.73 -6.12 -4.55
N ILE A 39 -1.48 -5.68 -4.71
CA ILE A 39 -1.13 -4.27 -4.88
C ILE A 39 -0.19 -4.10 -6.06
N THR A 40 -0.49 -3.12 -6.90
CA THR A 40 0.40 -2.64 -7.97
C THR A 40 0.85 -1.23 -7.62
N VAL A 41 2.15 -1.00 -7.56
CA VAL A 41 2.72 0.33 -7.35
C VAL A 41 3.23 0.86 -8.68
N VAL A 42 2.75 2.03 -9.09
CA VAL A 42 3.22 2.74 -10.28
C VAL A 42 3.82 4.06 -9.83
N ASP A 43 5.14 4.13 -9.85
CA ASP A 43 5.89 5.35 -9.59
C ASP A 43 6.90 5.60 -10.72
N GLY A 44 6.79 6.77 -11.35
CA GLY A 44 7.74 7.23 -12.37
C GLY A 44 8.88 8.07 -11.80
N SER A 45 8.86 8.32 -10.50
CA SER A 45 9.86 9.13 -9.80
C SER A 45 11.09 8.27 -9.48
N LYS A 46 12.29 8.85 -9.57
CA LYS A 46 13.50 8.19 -9.06
C LYS A 46 13.53 8.33 -7.55
N VAL A 47 13.90 7.25 -6.87
CA VAL A 47 14.12 7.25 -5.42
C VAL A 47 15.28 8.18 -5.10
N GLU A 48 15.05 9.19 -4.26
CA GLU A 48 16.07 10.10 -3.76
C GLU A 48 16.43 9.79 -2.30
N VAL A 49 17.59 10.29 -1.85
CA VAL A 49 18.07 10.03 -0.47
C VAL A 49 17.08 10.56 0.59
N GLY A 50 16.33 11.62 0.28
CA GLY A 50 15.27 12.12 1.16
C GLY A 50 14.10 11.14 1.34
N ASP A 51 13.86 10.25 0.38
CA ASP A 51 12.80 9.23 0.46
C ASP A 51 13.21 8.08 1.38
N LEU A 52 14.52 7.82 1.54
CA LEU A 52 15.05 6.77 2.41
C LEU A 52 14.88 7.08 3.91
N GLY A 53 14.76 8.36 4.28
CA GLY A 53 14.56 8.79 5.67
C GLY A 53 13.10 8.81 6.12
N ASN A 54 12.16 8.91 5.17
CA ASN A 54 10.72 9.08 5.45
C ASN A 54 9.85 7.92 4.95
N ASN A 55 10.40 6.97 4.20
CA ASN A 55 9.72 5.71 3.91
C ASN A 55 10.11 4.65 4.95
N PHE A 56 9.27 4.48 5.98
CA PHE A 56 9.30 3.30 6.83
C PHE A 56 8.65 2.13 6.09
N MET A 57 9.40 1.53 5.14
CA MET A 57 9.20 0.12 4.79
C MET A 57 10.13 -0.74 5.65
#